data_AF-A0A3C0AR75-F1
#
_entry.id   AF-A0A3C0AR75-F1
#
_cell.length_a   1.000
_cell.length_b   1.000
_cell.length_c   1.000
_cell.angle_alpha   90.00
_cell.angle_beta   90.00
_cell.angle_gamma   90.00
#
_symmetry.space_group_name_H-M   'P 1'
#
loop_
_entity.id
_entity.type
_entity.pdbx_description
1 polymer ?
#
loop_
_entity_poly.entity_id
_entity_poly.type
_entity_poly.pdbx_seq_one_letter_code
_entity_poly.pdbx_strand_id
1 'polypeptide(L)' 'TGSFLMKAEKVGGETLLSQIIQMVSSAQRSRAPIQRVVDTIAARFVPAVLAISVITFLLWSWLGPEPRFAYALINAVAV' A
#
# COMPACT_ATOMS: atom_id res chain seq x y z
N THR A 1 4.59 -48.50 26.40
CA THR A 1 3.79 -47.98 25.27
C THR A 1 2.37 -48.45 25.46
N GLY A 2 1.40 -47.54 25.53
CA GLY A 2 -0.01 -47.85 25.80
C GLY A 2 -0.89 -47.53 24.60
N SER A 3 -1.95 -48.31 24.39
CA SER A 3 -2.98 -48.04 23.38
C SER A 3 -4.26 -47.58 24.05
N PHE A 4 -5.01 -46.68 23.41
CA PHE A 4 -6.36 -46.33 23.83
C PHE A 4 -7.30 -46.26 22.62
N LEU A 5 -8.56 -46.60 22.86
CA LEU A 5 -9.64 -46.45 21.90
C LEU A 5 -10.31 -45.08 22.11
N MET A 6 -10.41 -44.31 21.04
CA MET A 6 -11.06 -43.01 21.01
C MET A 6 -12.34 -43.11 20.18
N LYS A 7 -13.44 -42.55 20.70
CA LYS A 7 -14.64 -42.28 19.91
C LYS A 7 -14.55 -40.85 19.36
N ALA A 8 -14.69 -40.70 18.05
CA ALA A 8 -14.73 -39.37 17.44
C ALA A 8 -16.11 -38.73 17.69
N GLU A 9 -16.14 -37.63 18.43
CA GLU A 9 -17.36 -36.85 18.68
C GLU A 9 -17.62 -35.81 17.60
N LYS A 10 -16.57 -35.18 17.07
CA LYS A 10 -16.63 -34.17 16.01
C LYS A 10 -15.61 -34.49 14.93
N VAL A 11 -16.04 -34.46 13.68
CA VAL A 11 -15.21 -34.78 12.50
C VAL A 11 -15.39 -33.74 11.41
N GLY A 12 -14.42 -33.65 10.50
CA GLY A 12 -14.45 -32.66 9.41
C GLY A 12 -14.50 -31.23 9.93
N GLY A 13 -15.42 -30.42 9.37
CA GLY A 13 -15.55 -28.99 9.64
C GLY A 13 -15.93 -28.63 11.08
N GLU A 14 -16.45 -29.59 11.85
CA GLU A 14 -16.83 -29.38 13.25
C GLU A 14 -15.65 -29.54 14.22
N THR A 15 -14.50 -29.98 13.73
CA THR A 15 -13.28 -30.12 14.54
C THR A 15 -12.78 -28.78 15.05
N LEU A 16 -12.15 -28.78 16.22
CA LEU A 16 -11.48 -27.59 16.76
C LEU A 16 -10.43 -27.03 15.79
N LEU A 17 -9.70 -27.90 15.09
CA LEU A 17 -8.73 -27.48 14.08
C LEU A 17 -9.41 -26.73 12.92
N SER A 18 -10.55 -27.22 12.43
CA SER A 18 -11.31 -26.53 11.37
C SER A 18 -11.82 -25.17 11.84
N GLN A 19 -12.26 -25.05 13.10
CA GLN A 19 -12.66 -23.77 13.68
C GLN A 19 -11.48 -22.80 13.78
N ILE A 20 -10.28 -23.26 14.15
CA ILE A 20 -9.07 -22.44 14.17
C ILE A 20 -8.73 -21.96 12.75
N ILE A 21 -8.79 -22.84 11.75
CA ILE A 21 -8.56 -22.48 10.34
C ILE A 21 -9.55 -21.39 9.89
N GLN A 22 -10.84 -21.56 10.21
CA GLN A 22 -11.89 -20.60 9.89
C GLN A 22 -11.62 -19.24 10.55
N MET A 23 -11.22 -19.24 11.82
CA MET A 23 -10.92 -18.05 12.61
C MET A 23 -9.70 -17.30 12.03
N VAL A 24 -8.62 -18.02 11.73
CA VAL A 24 -7.42 -17.44 11.09
C VAL A 24 -7.75 -16.88 9.70
N SER A 25 -8.50 -17.62 8.88
CA SER A 25 -8.96 -17.16 7.57
C SER A 25 -9.78 -15.87 7.64
N SER A 26 -10.63 -15.74 8.66
CA SER A 26 -11.43 -14.52 8.87
C SER A 26 -10.56 -13.34 9.31
N ALA A 27 -9.57 -13.56 10.18
CA ALA A 27 -8.65 -12.53 10.67
C ALA A 27 -7.73 -12.00 9.56
N GLN A 28 -7.20 -12.88 8.70
CA GLN A 28 -6.33 -12.51 7.57
C GLN A 28 -7.04 -11.66 6.51
N ARG A 29 -8.37 -11.77 6.39
CA ARG A 29 -9.17 -10.95 5.47
C ARG A 29 -9.42 -9.53 5.98
N SER A 30 -9.15 -9.24 7.25
CA SER A 30 -9.17 -7.87 7.73
C SER A 30 -7.89 -7.17 7.25
N ARG A 31 -7.99 -6.38 6.18
CA ARG A 31 -6.87 -5.52 5.76
C ARG A 31 -6.61 -4.49 6.85
N ALA A 32 -5.33 -4.27 7.16
CA ALA A 32 -4.93 -3.28 8.15
C ALA A 32 -5.46 -1.89 7.74
N PRO A 33 -6.22 -1.19 8.60
CA PRO A 33 -6.87 0.09 8.27
C PRO A 33 -5.88 1.19 7.89
N ILE A 34 -4.60 1.02 8.24
CA ILE A 34 -3.51 1.94 7.94
C ILE A 34 -3.28 2.15 6.44
N GLN A 35 -3.62 1.18 5.59
CA GLN A 35 -3.47 1.33 4.13
C GLN A 35 -4.30 2.51 3.59
N ARG A 36 -5.53 2.69 4.09
CA ARG A 36 -6.41 3.81 3.68
C ARG A 36 -5.85 5.17 4.07
N VAL A 37 -5.14 5.25 5.20
CA VAL A 37 -4.51 6.50 5.67
C VAL A 37 -3.38 6.89 4.73
N VAL A 38 -2.54 5.94 4.35
CA VAL A 38 -1.45 6.15 3.38
C VAL A 38 -2.01 6.56 2.01
N ASP A 39 -3.04 5.87 1.53
CA ASP A 39 -3.67 6.17 0.24
C ASP A 39 -4.26 7.59 0.21
N THR A 40 -4.82 8.06 1.33
CA THR A 40 -5.38 9.41 1.45
C THR A 40 -4.29 10.48 1.39
N ILE A 41 -3.15 10.24 2.06
CA ILE A 41 -2.01 11.16 2.02
C ILE A 41 -1.44 11.21 0.60
N ALA A 42 -1.22 10.06 -0.03
CA ALA A 42 -0.74 9.97 -1.40
C ALA A 42 -1.68 10.67 -2.40
N ALA A 43 -3.00 10.51 -2.23
CA ALA A 43 -4.00 11.16 -3.07
C ALA A 43 -3.93 12.69 -3.04
N ARG A 44 -3.46 13.30 -1.93
CA ARG A 44 -3.27 14.76 -1.86
C ARG A 44 -1.84 15.19 -2.22
N PHE A 45 -0.85 14.38 -1.87
CA PHE A 45 0.56 14.67 -2.08
C PHE A 45 0.95 14.61 -3.56
N VAL A 46 0.53 13.58 -4.28
CA VAL A 46 0.91 13.39 -5.70
C VAL A 46 0.44 14.56 -6.58
N PRO A 47 -0.82 15.01 -6.53
CA PRO A 47 -1.25 16.18 -7.31
C PRO A 47 -0.52 17.47 -6.89
N ALA A 48 -0.15 17.61 -5.62
CA ALA A 48 0.57 18.79 -5.14
C ALA A 48 2.00 18.86 -5.71
N VAL A 49 2.75 17.75 -5.67
CA VAL A 49 4.09 17.68 -6.27
C VAL A 49 4.02 17.88 -7.78
N LEU A 50 3.05 17.27 -8.46
CA LEU A 50 2.86 17.47 -9.90
C LEU A 50 2.64 18.94 -10.25
N ALA A 51 1.82 19.66 -9.48
CA ALA A 51 1.59 21.09 -9.69
C ALA A 51 2.87 21.91 -9.49
N ILE A 52 3.66 21.61 -8.45
CA ILE A 52 4.93 22.29 -8.18
C ILE A 52 5.94 22.00 -9.29
N SER A 53 6.01 20.77 -9.80
CA SER A 53 6.88 20.39 -10.92
C SER A 53 6.54 21.18 -12.19
N VAL A 54 5.26 21.30 -12.53
CA VAL A 54 4.81 22.13 -13.68
C VAL A 54 5.17 23.60 -13.49
N ILE A 55 4.96 24.16 -12.30
CA ILE A 55 5.34 25.55 -11.99
C ILE A 55 6.85 25.72 -12.13
N THR A 56 7.64 24.77 -11.63
CA THR A 56 9.10 24.77 -11.69
C THR A 56 9.58 24.72 -13.13
N PHE A 57 9.00 23.85 -13.96
CA PHE A 57 9.28 23.78 -15.39
C PHE A 57 9.02 25.12 -16.09
N LEU A 58 7.86 25.75 -15.83
CA LEU A 58 7.50 27.04 -16.43
C LEU A 58 8.46 28.16 -16.00
N LEU A 59 8.78 28.25 -14.71
CA LEU A 59 9.70 29.26 -14.18
C LEU A 59 11.10 29.12 -14.78
N TRP A 60 11.65 27.90 -14.83
CA TRP A 60 12.96 27.66 -15.42
C TRP A 60 12.97 27.82 -16.94
N SER A 61 11.87 27.55 -17.63
CA SER A 61 11.77 27.80 -19.08
C SER A 61 11.80 29.30 -19.42
N TRP A 62 11.31 30.17 -18.52
CA TRP A 62 11.22 31.62 -18.76
C TRP A 62 12.44 32.38 -18.21
N LEU A 63 12.83 32.11 -16.96
CA LEU A 63 13.88 32.86 -16.25
C LEU A 63 15.24 32.14 -16.24
N GLY A 64 15.30 30.89 -16.73
CA GLY A 64 16.51 30.08 -16.67
C GLY A 64 17.67 30.61 -17.52
N PRO A 65 18.92 30.29 -17.13
CA PRO A 65 20.10 30.47 -17.99
C PRO A 65 20.00 29.59 -19.25
N GLU A 66 20.66 29.97 -20.35
CA GLU A 66 20.82 29.04 -21.47
C GLU A 66 21.70 27.84 -21.06
N PRO A 67 21.34 26.59 -21.42
CA PRO A 67 20.18 26.12 -22.18
C PRO A 67 18.92 25.89 -21.32
N ARG A 68 17.90 26.74 -21.50
CA ARG A 68 16.71 26.83 -20.64
C ARG A 68 15.92 25.52 -20.54
N PHE A 69 15.73 24.84 -21.67
CA PHE A 69 14.96 23.59 -21.71
C PHE A 69 15.62 22.45 -20.93
N ALA A 70 16.95 22.33 -20.97
CA ALA A 70 17.66 21.29 -20.24
C ALA A 70 17.55 21.49 -18.73
N TYR A 71 17.74 22.72 -18.25
CA TYR A 71 17.57 23.06 -16.84
C TYR A 71 16.12 22.92 -16.36
N ALA A 72 15.14 23.30 -17.19
CA ALA A 72 13.72 23.14 -16.85
C ALA A 72 13.34 21.66 -16.67
N LEU A 73 13.82 20.77 -17.54
CA LEU A 73 13.56 19.33 -17.46
C LEU A 73 14.22 18.69 -16.23
N ILE A 74 15.47 19.02 -15.93
CA ILE A 74 16.20 18.48 -14.78
C ILE A 74 15.51 18.90 -13.47
N ASN A 75 15.18 20.18 -13.33
CA ASN A 75 14.57 20.69 -12.09
C ASN A 75 13.11 20.23 -11.92
N ALA A 76 12.37 20.01 -13.01
CA ALA A 76 11.01 19.46 -12.93
C ALA A 76 10.98 17.99 -12.48
N VAL A 77 12.01 17.21 -12.78
CA VAL A 77 12.14 15.80 -12.35
C VAL A 77 12.73 15.69 -10.94
N ALA A 78 13.55 16.65 -10.53
CA ALA A 78 14.21 16.65 -9.22
C ALA A 78 13.30 17.04 -8.04
N VAL A 79 12.17 17.71 -8.31
CA VAL A 79 11.16 18.14 -7.34
C VAL A 79 10.02 17.13 -7.24
#